data_AF-A0A521MJU2-F1
#
_entry.id   AF-A0A521MJU2-F1
#
_cell.length_a   1.000
_cell.length_b   1.000
_cell.length_c   1.000
_cell.angle_alpha   90.00
_cell.angle_beta   90.00
_cell.angle_gamma   90.00
#
_symmetry.space_group_name_H-M   'P 1'
#
loop_
_entity.id
_entity.type
_entity.pdbx_description
1 polymer ?
#
loop_
_entity_poly.entity_id
_entity_poly.type
_entity_poly.pdbx_seq_one_letter_code
_entity_poly.pdbx_strand_id
1 'polypeptide(L)' 'MRYYHVDVFSKKPFSGNGLTVFTEIEKTDKSFMQMLTQEMRQFESIFYII' A
#
# COMPACT_ATOMS: atom_id res chain seq x y z
N MET A 1 6.92 -8.69 6.20
CA MET A 1 6.15 -7.64 5.51
C MET A 1 4.68 -7.82 5.80
N ARG A 2 4.12 -6.96 6.66
CA ARG A 2 2.68 -6.88 6.92
C ARG A 2 2.10 -5.75 6.08
N TYR A 3 0.85 -5.87 5.64
CA TYR A 3 0.20 -4.77 4.94
C TYR A 3 -1.26 -4.62 5.35
N TYR A 4 -1.79 -3.44 5.10
CA TYR A 4 -3.19 -3.10 5.23
C TYR A 4 -3.72 -2.68 3.85
N HIS A 5 -4.87 -3.22 3.46
CA HIS A 5 -5.67 -2.69 2.36
C HIS A 5 -6.78 -1.84 2.98
N VAL A 6 -6.79 -0.55 2.66
CA VAL A 6 -7.71 0.41 3.28
C VAL A 6 -8.46 1.21 2.22
N ASP A 7 -9.69 1.56 2.56
CA ASP A 7 -10.50 2.55 1.85
C ASP A 7 -10.25 3.91 2.49
N VAL A 8 -9.60 4.83 1.77
CA VAL A 8 -9.38 6.22 2.25
C VAL A 8 -10.47 7.16 1.72
N PHE A 9 -10.66 8.29 2.41
CA PHE A 9 -11.73 9.28 2.13
C PHE A 9 -13.16 8.75 2.32
N SER A 10 -13.32 7.60 2.95
CA SER A 10 -14.62 7.01 3.27
C SER A 10 -14.57 6.36 4.66
N LYS A 11 -15.75 6.26 5.30
CA LYS A 11 -15.96 5.41 6.49
C LYS A 11 -16.77 4.15 6.16
N LYS A 12 -17.20 4.00 4.90
CA LYS A 12 -17.96 2.84 4.40
C LYS A 12 -17.00 1.92 3.63
N PRO A 13 -17.04 0.60 3.86
CA PRO A 13 -16.27 -0.37 3.07
C PRO A 13 -16.62 -0.28 1.58
N PHE A 14 -15.63 -0.55 0.73
CA PHE A 14 -15.75 -0.55 -0.74
C PHE A 14 -16.17 0.81 -1.31
N SER A 15 -15.71 1.89 -0.70
CA SER A 15 -16.04 3.26 -1.10
C SER A 15 -14.87 4.19 -0.81
N GLY A 16 -14.71 5.27 -1.57
CA GLY A 16 -13.52 6.11 -1.51
C GLY A 16 -12.45 5.59 -2.46
N ASN A 17 -11.18 5.69 -2.06
CA ASN A 17 -10.05 5.19 -2.85
C ASN A 17 -9.36 4.02 -2.13
N GLY A 18 -9.11 2.95 -2.87
CA GLY A 18 -8.33 1.82 -2.37
C GLY A 18 -6.85 2.19 -2.27
N LEU A 19 -6.22 1.83 -1.14
CA LEU A 19 -4.82 2.10 -0.87
C LEU A 19 -4.20 0.91 -0.13
N THR A 20 -2.99 0.52 -0.55
CA THR A 20 -2.19 -0.47 0.19
C THR A 20 -1.12 0.23 1.03
N VAL A 21 -1.02 -0.12 2.31
CA VAL A 21 0.03 0.37 3.22
C VAL A 21 0.88 -0.80 3.68
N PHE A 22 2.13 -0.84 3.25
CA PHE A 22 3.12 -1.82 3.68
C PHE A 22 3.83 -1.33 4.94
N THR A 23 3.81 -2.16 5.98
CA THR A 23 4.40 -1.93 7.30
C THR A 23 5.51 -2.94 7.57
N GLU A 24 6.44 -2.59 8.46
CA GLU A 24 7.58 -3.44 8.82
C GLU A 24 8.44 -3.77 7.58
N ILE A 25 8.74 -2.74 6.79
CA ILE A 25 9.64 -2.82 5.64
C ILE A 25 11.05 -2.44 6.12
N GLU A 26 11.96 -3.41 6.15
CA GLU A 26 13.40 -3.12 6.26
C GLU A 26 13.91 -2.68 4.89
N LYS A 27 14.71 -1.59 4.81
CA LYS A 27 15.32 -0.99 3.61
C LYS A 27 15.07 -1.80 2.33
N THR A 28 14.00 -1.47 1.61
CA THR A 28 13.68 -2.10 0.32
C THR A 28 14.15 -1.24 -0.84
N ASP A 29 14.53 -1.92 -1.90
CA ASP A 29 14.82 -1.32 -3.20
C ASP A 29 13.55 -0.65 -3.77
N LYS A 30 13.69 0.54 -4.36
CA LYS A 30 12.59 1.27 -5.01
C LYS A 30 11.97 0.46 -6.15
N SER A 31 12.77 -0.35 -6.85
CA SER A 31 12.25 -1.23 -7.91
C SER A 31 11.26 -2.26 -7.35
N PHE A 32 11.54 -2.78 -6.16
CA PHE A 32 10.67 -3.73 -5.47
C PHE A 32 9.39 -3.06 -4.97
N MET A 33 9.48 -1.85 -4.42
CA MET A 33 8.30 -1.05 -4.06
C MET A 33 7.39 -0.80 -5.27
N GLN A 34 7.98 -0.49 -6.42
CA GLN A 34 7.23 -0.27 -7.67
C GLN A 34 6.54 -1.55 -8.14
N MET A 35 7.25 -2.68 -8.11
CA MET A 35 6.69 -3.99 -8.47
C MET A 35 5.51 -4.35 -7.57
N LEU A 36 5.63 -4.16 -6.25
CA LEU A 36 4.54 -4.41 -5.30
C LEU A 36 3.33 -3.51 -5.58
N THR A 37 3.56 -2.23 -5.85
CA THR A 37 2.47 -1.29 -6.18
C THR A 37 1.69 -1.76 -7.42
N GLN A 38 2.41 -2.22 -8.44
CA GLN A 38 1.78 -2.77 -9.67
C GLN A 38 1.01 -4.07 -9.38
N GLU A 39 1.58 -4.97 -8.58
CA GLU A 39 0.95 -6.25 -8.23
C GLU A 39 -0.37 -6.06 -7.46
N MET A 40 -0.42 -5.10 -6.53
CA MET A 40 -1.63 -4.79 -5.77
C MET A 40 -2.73 -4.12 -6.60
N ARG A 41 -2.40 -3.69 -7.83
CA ARG A 41 -3.32 -3.02 -8.79
C ARG A 41 -4.04 -1.81 -8.19
N GLN A 42 -3.41 -1.15 -7.23
CA GLN A 42 -3.86 0.14 -6.69
C GLN A 42 -3.17 1.26 -7.45
N PHE A 43 -3.77 2.45 -7.42
CA PHE A 43 -3.14 3.65 -7.99
C PHE A 43 -1.84 4.01 -7.26
N GLU A 44 -1.79 3.74 -5.95
CA GLU A 44 -0.65 4.06 -5.09
C GLU A 44 -0.49 3.03 -3.97
N SER A 45 0.70 3.01 -3.37
CA SER A 45 1.01 2.25 -2.17
C SER A 45 1.94 3.05 -1.27
N ILE A 46 1.72 3.00 0.04
CA ILE A 46 2.57 3.64 1.05
C ILE A 46 3.52 2.59 1.64
N PHE A 47 4.79 2.97 1.77
CA PHE A 47 5.82 2.15 2.42
C PHE A 47 6.31 2.86 3.67
N TYR A 48 5.97 2.32 4.85
CA TYR A 48 6.49 2.83 6.12
C TYR A 48 7.81 2.12 6.44
N ILE A 49 8.91 2.86 6.37
CA ILE A 49 10.28 2.38 6.60
C ILE A 49 10.66 2.73 8.03
N ILE A 50 11.15 1.73 8.78
CA ILE A 50 11.62 1.88 10.16
C ILE A 50 13.15 1.97 10.16
#